data_AF-A0AAD9YWZ6-F1
#
_entry.id   AF-A0AAD9YWZ6-F1
#
_cell.length_a   1.000
_cell.length_b   1.000
_cell.length_c   1.000
_cell.angle_alpha   90.00
_cell.angle_beta   90.00
_cell.angle_gamma   90.00
#
_symmetry.space_group_name_H-M   'P 1'
#
loop_
_entity.id
_entity.type
_entity.pdbx_description
1 polymer ?
#
loop_
_entity_poly.entity_id
_entity_poly.type
_entity_poly.pdbx_seq_one_letter_code
_entity_poly.pdbx_strand_id
1 'polypeptide(L)'
;MEQHIAPSNSEPRDPLLTRSPSTGIGDEYKIPPPASTSFSVLKDRIKQHYEICSDYYYSLWGEHIHHGYFLHPEDTKELAQTRLIDLLLETSNLARGSSVLDVGCGIGGTTRYLAREKACNVTGITISGQQVKMARQLTAKEAASGGQDTDGATPVKLNDGIVRYMELDAEKMGDFFNKATFDAVWISEAMSHLPDKELFFRNAETLLKSGGKLVVADWFKGEDLTETQMDADIKPIEGQGSSCPTVDILLIVLEDGMLLPSLCTTSDYVQYAQQVGLKVFAKPIDISKEVSKTW
;
A
#
# COMPACT_ATOMS: atom_id res chain seq x y z
N MET A 1 -3.49 77.92 -14.66
CA MET A 1 -3.96 78.26 -16.01
C MET A 1 -4.03 76.95 -16.75
N GLU A 2 -5.24 76.53 -17.10
CA GLU A 2 -5.58 75.25 -17.72
C GLU A 2 -4.82 75.01 -19.02
N GLN A 3 -4.56 73.73 -19.35
CA GLN A 3 -5.05 73.16 -20.61
C GLN A 3 -4.95 71.63 -20.62
N HIS A 4 -6.12 71.02 -20.84
CA HIS A 4 -6.34 69.62 -21.15
C HIS A 4 -5.85 69.28 -22.57
N ILE A 5 -5.16 68.14 -22.72
CA ILE A 5 -5.11 67.37 -23.98
C ILE A 5 -5.26 65.88 -23.61
N ALA A 6 -6.21 65.20 -24.26
CA ALA A 6 -6.59 63.80 -24.08
C ALA A 6 -5.77 62.86 -25.02
N PRO A 7 -5.88 61.52 -24.89
CA PRO A 7 -4.76 60.57 -24.98
C PRO A 7 -4.53 59.95 -26.38
N SER A 8 -3.33 59.40 -26.59
CA SER A 8 -3.06 58.43 -27.67
C SER A 8 -2.57 57.10 -27.10
N ASN A 9 -3.42 56.08 -27.20
CA ASN A 9 -3.12 54.69 -26.93
C ASN A 9 -2.20 54.11 -28.01
N SER A 10 -1.04 53.57 -27.61
CA SER A 10 -0.45 52.39 -28.25
C SER A 10 0.68 51.82 -27.38
N GLU A 11 0.33 50.88 -26.50
CA GLU A 11 1.29 49.90 -25.97
C GLU A 11 0.92 48.49 -26.44
N PRO A 12 1.91 47.60 -26.66
CA PRO A 12 1.76 46.35 -27.40
C PRO A 12 1.01 45.28 -26.60
N ARG A 13 0.24 44.45 -27.32
CA ARG A 13 -0.53 43.34 -26.76
C ARG A 13 0.40 42.25 -26.19
N ASP A 14 0.25 41.97 -24.91
CA ASP A 14 0.71 40.74 -24.25
C ASP A 14 -0.12 39.54 -24.79
N PRO A 15 0.48 38.44 -25.26
CA PRO A 15 -0.25 37.28 -25.77
C PRO A 15 -1.00 36.45 -24.72
N LEU A 16 -0.96 36.80 -23.43
CA LEU A 16 -1.46 35.93 -22.35
C LEU A 16 -2.93 36.14 -21.94
N LEU A 17 -3.72 36.90 -22.67
CA LEU A 17 -5.14 37.15 -22.34
C LEU A 17 -6.12 36.63 -23.40
N THR A 18 -6.13 35.32 -23.62
CA THR A 18 -7.34 34.60 -24.05
C THR A 18 -7.39 33.22 -23.39
N ARG A 19 -7.82 33.16 -22.14
CA ARG A 19 -8.36 31.91 -21.55
C ARG A 19 -9.79 32.16 -21.11
N SER A 20 -10.71 31.36 -21.67
CA SER A 20 -12.12 31.33 -21.27
C SER A 20 -12.24 30.86 -19.82
N PRO A 21 -13.09 31.48 -18.99
CA PRO A 21 -13.30 31.06 -17.61
C PRO A 21 -14.38 29.98 -17.56
N SER A 22 -14.02 28.72 -17.84
CA SER A 22 -14.85 27.56 -17.46
C SER A 22 -14.18 26.23 -17.82
N THR A 23 -13.16 25.83 -17.08
CA THR A 23 -12.88 24.41 -16.83
C THR A 23 -12.22 24.33 -15.46
N GLY A 24 -12.92 23.77 -14.49
CA GLY A 24 -12.27 23.39 -13.23
C GLY A 24 -11.25 22.30 -13.54
N ILE A 25 -10.17 22.22 -12.77
CA ILE A 25 -9.15 21.17 -12.88
C ILE A 25 -9.78 19.75 -12.78
N GLY A 26 -10.99 19.63 -12.22
CA GLY A 26 -11.76 18.39 -12.14
C GLY A 26 -12.48 17.95 -13.42
N ASP A 27 -12.58 18.77 -14.46
CA ASP A 27 -13.30 18.38 -15.69
C ASP A 27 -12.48 17.44 -16.60
N GLU A 28 -11.16 17.35 -16.43
CA GLU A 28 -10.27 16.48 -17.23
C GLU A 28 -10.29 15.00 -16.82
N TYR A 29 -11.00 14.63 -15.75
CA TYR A 29 -10.97 13.27 -15.18
C TYR A 29 -12.37 12.71 -14.89
N LYS A 30 -13.26 12.71 -15.89
CA LYS A 30 -14.57 12.04 -15.78
C LYS A 30 -14.44 10.53 -16.08
N ILE A 31 -14.78 9.69 -15.09
CA ILE A 31 -14.84 8.23 -15.22
C ILE A 31 -16.27 7.82 -15.61
N PRO A 32 -16.47 6.92 -16.60
CA PRO A 32 -17.81 6.44 -16.99
C PRO A 32 -18.48 5.53 -15.92
N PRO A 33 -19.82 5.42 -15.92
CA PRO A 33 -20.60 4.73 -14.87
C PRO A 33 -20.40 3.21 -14.83
N PRO A 34 -20.73 2.54 -13.70
CA PRO A 34 -20.35 1.15 -13.47
C PRO A 34 -21.22 0.17 -14.26
N ALA A 35 -20.60 -0.57 -15.18
CA ALA A 35 -20.99 -1.93 -15.49
C ALA A 35 -20.13 -2.86 -14.61
N SER A 36 -20.73 -3.90 -14.02
CA SER A 36 -20.10 -4.96 -13.21
C SER A 36 -18.57 -4.85 -13.14
N THR A 37 -18.05 -4.22 -12.09
CA THR A 37 -16.66 -3.73 -12.06
C THR A 37 -15.69 -4.91 -12.24
N SER A 38 -15.01 -4.98 -13.37
CA SER A 38 -13.98 -6.00 -13.58
C SER A 38 -12.83 -5.76 -12.60
N PHE A 39 -12.15 -6.83 -12.18
CA PHE A 39 -10.98 -6.72 -11.28
C PHE A 39 -9.90 -5.77 -11.81
N SER A 40 -9.79 -5.61 -13.13
CA SER A 40 -8.89 -4.63 -13.74
C SER A 40 -9.24 -3.19 -13.36
N VAL A 41 -10.53 -2.83 -13.40
CA VAL A 41 -11.01 -1.48 -13.07
C VAL A 41 -10.81 -1.18 -11.58
N LEU A 42 -11.01 -2.16 -10.70
CA LEU A 42 -10.73 -1.98 -9.27
C LEU A 42 -9.23 -1.74 -9.00
N LYS A 43 -8.36 -2.50 -9.64
CA LYS A 43 -6.90 -2.32 -9.51
C LYS A 43 -6.44 -0.95 -10.01
N ASP A 44 -6.97 -0.50 -11.15
CA ASP A 44 -6.64 0.81 -11.70
C ASP A 44 -7.04 1.94 -10.73
N ARG A 45 -8.20 1.81 -10.06
CA ARG A 45 -8.63 2.75 -9.01
C ARG A 45 -7.71 2.74 -7.80
N ILE A 46 -7.31 1.56 -7.30
CA ILE A 46 -6.37 1.44 -6.17
C ILE A 46 -5.03 2.08 -6.52
N LYS A 47 -4.52 1.82 -7.72
CA LYS A 47 -3.27 2.42 -8.22
C LYS A 47 -3.37 3.95 -8.24
N GLN A 48 -4.42 4.49 -8.85
CA GLN A 48 -4.64 5.93 -8.96
C GLN A 48 -4.77 6.61 -7.59
N HIS A 49 -5.47 5.97 -6.63
CA HIS A 49 -5.60 6.45 -5.25
C HIS A 49 -4.25 6.68 -4.58
N TYR A 50 -3.36 5.69 -4.63
CA TYR A 50 -2.03 5.82 -4.05
C TYR A 50 -1.14 6.76 -4.85
N GLU A 51 -1.26 6.82 -6.18
CA GLU A 51 -0.52 7.81 -6.99
C GLU A 51 -0.80 9.25 -6.56
N ILE A 52 -2.04 9.58 -6.21
CA ILE A 52 -2.46 10.93 -5.82
C ILE A 52 -2.19 11.19 -4.32
N CYS A 53 -2.48 10.21 -3.46
CA CYS A 53 -2.54 10.45 -2.01
C CYS A 53 -1.22 10.14 -1.28
N SER A 54 -0.20 9.57 -1.92
CA SER A 54 0.98 9.05 -1.19
C SER A 54 1.71 10.11 -0.34
N ASP A 55 1.81 11.36 -0.79
CA ASP A 55 2.43 12.43 0.01
C ASP A 55 1.57 12.78 1.25
N TYR A 56 0.25 12.75 1.11
CA TYR A 56 -0.68 12.94 2.23
C TYR A 56 -0.60 11.76 3.21
N TYR A 57 -0.61 10.52 2.71
CA TYR A 57 -0.43 9.32 3.54
C TYR A 57 0.90 9.36 4.29
N TYR A 58 1.99 9.78 3.65
CA TYR A 58 3.28 9.94 4.34
C TYR A 58 3.21 10.96 5.48
N SER A 59 2.53 12.09 5.27
CA SER A 59 2.38 13.11 6.31
C SER A 59 1.60 12.63 7.54
N LEU A 60 0.63 11.74 7.34
CA LEU A 60 -0.24 11.21 8.40
C LEU A 60 0.36 9.96 9.07
N TRP A 61 0.76 8.99 8.27
CA TRP A 61 1.20 7.66 8.72
C TRP A 61 2.71 7.56 9.00
N GLY A 62 3.50 8.49 8.50
CA GLY A 62 4.97 8.39 8.56
C GLY A 62 5.47 7.34 7.58
N GLU A 63 6.60 6.70 7.91
CA GLU A 63 7.29 5.77 7.01
C GLU A 63 6.61 4.41 6.84
N HIS A 64 5.74 4.04 7.78
CA HIS A 64 5.02 2.78 7.81
C HIS A 64 3.54 3.05 7.52
N ILE A 65 2.99 2.43 6.48
CA ILE A 65 1.58 2.60 6.09
C ILE A 65 0.81 1.35 6.53
N HIS A 66 0.76 1.14 7.84
CA HIS A 66 0.03 0.07 8.52
C HIS A 66 -0.16 0.46 10.00
N HIS A 67 -0.95 -0.30 10.75
CA HIS A 67 -1.22 -0.03 12.16
C HIS A 67 0.03 -0.12 13.04
N GLY A 68 -0.07 0.52 14.21
CA GLY A 68 0.88 0.36 15.29
C GLY A 68 0.41 -0.67 16.32
N TYR A 69 1.32 -1.51 16.82
CA TYR A 69 1.10 -2.41 17.94
C TYR A 69 1.45 -1.70 19.27
N PHE A 70 0.44 -1.14 19.94
CA PHE A 70 0.59 -0.37 21.18
C PHE A 70 0.56 -1.29 22.40
N LEU A 71 1.63 -1.27 23.20
CA LEU A 71 1.75 -2.03 24.45
C LEU A 71 1.52 -1.15 25.69
N HIS A 72 1.77 0.14 25.55
CA HIS A 72 1.62 1.12 26.62
C HIS A 72 0.89 2.39 26.13
N PRO A 73 0.11 3.06 26.99
CA PRO A 73 -0.62 4.27 26.62
C PRO A 73 0.25 5.41 26.09
N GLU A 74 1.49 5.52 26.54
CA GLU A 74 2.47 6.55 26.17
C GLU A 74 3.22 6.26 24.86
N ASP A 75 3.01 5.08 24.27
CA ASP A 75 3.66 4.72 23.01
C ASP A 75 3.33 5.72 21.91
N THR A 76 4.38 6.18 21.23
CA THR A 76 4.29 6.94 19.97
C THR A 76 3.86 6.02 18.84
N LYS A 77 3.18 6.57 17.81
CA LYS A 77 2.76 5.84 16.62
C LYS A 77 3.92 5.11 15.93
N GLU A 78 5.05 5.79 15.75
CA GLU A 78 6.22 5.26 15.05
C GLU A 78 6.83 4.05 15.78
N LEU A 79 6.90 4.12 17.12
CA LEU A 79 7.31 2.99 17.96
C LEU A 79 6.32 1.83 17.86
N ALA A 80 5.02 2.10 17.89
CA ALA A 80 4.01 1.06 17.77
C ALA A 80 4.07 0.38 16.39
N GLN A 81 4.29 1.13 15.31
CA GLN A 81 4.43 0.58 13.96
C GLN A 81 5.65 -0.35 13.84
N THR A 82 6.80 0.07 14.37
CA THR A 82 7.99 -0.80 14.37
C THR A 82 7.79 -2.05 15.24
N ARG A 83 7.06 -1.95 16.36
CA ARG A 83 6.70 -3.12 17.18
C ARG A 83 5.80 -4.12 16.47
N LEU A 84 4.92 -3.69 15.56
CA LEU A 84 4.15 -4.63 14.75
C LEU A 84 5.07 -5.47 13.85
N ILE A 85 6.11 -4.84 13.29
CA ILE A 85 7.13 -5.54 12.50
C ILE A 85 7.92 -6.51 13.38
N ASP A 86 8.29 -6.10 14.60
CA ASP A 86 8.99 -6.96 15.55
C ASP A 86 8.16 -8.17 15.99
N LEU A 87 6.85 -7.98 16.23
CA LEU A 87 5.93 -9.08 16.53
C LEU A 87 5.90 -10.12 15.39
N LEU A 88 5.84 -9.66 14.14
CA LEU A 88 5.87 -10.54 12.97
C LEU A 88 7.22 -11.22 12.80
N LEU A 89 8.34 -10.54 13.09
CA LEU A 89 9.68 -11.14 13.09
C LEU A 89 9.83 -12.23 14.16
N GLU A 90 9.33 -11.98 15.38
CA GLU A 90 9.33 -12.95 16.48
C GLU A 90 8.46 -14.17 16.12
N THR A 91 7.24 -13.93 15.64
CA THR A 91 6.28 -14.98 15.29
C THR A 91 6.77 -15.86 14.14
N SER A 92 7.41 -15.25 13.14
CA SER A 92 7.91 -15.98 11.97
C SER A 92 9.24 -16.70 12.22
N ASN A 93 9.98 -16.31 13.27
CA ASN A 93 11.36 -16.71 13.53
C ASN A 93 12.25 -16.56 12.28
N LEU A 94 12.09 -15.42 11.58
CA LEU A 94 12.84 -15.14 10.36
C LEU A 94 14.33 -14.96 10.66
N ALA A 95 15.17 -15.67 9.92
CA ALA A 95 16.61 -15.62 10.11
C ALA A 95 17.21 -14.29 9.63
N ARG A 96 18.28 -13.84 10.30
CA ARG A 96 19.11 -12.74 9.81
C ARG A 96 19.67 -13.09 8.43
N GLY A 97 19.66 -12.16 7.48
CA GLY A 97 20.18 -12.38 6.13
C GLY A 97 19.21 -13.03 5.15
N SER A 98 17.97 -13.34 5.57
CA SER A 98 16.95 -13.95 4.69
C SER A 98 16.62 -13.10 3.46
N SER A 99 16.30 -13.78 2.34
CA SER A 99 15.66 -13.14 1.18
C SER A 99 14.16 -12.97 1.41
N VAL A 100 13.67 -11.75 1.33
CA VAL A 100 12.27 -11.39 1.63
C VAL A 100 11.61 -10.71 0.43
N LEU A 101 10.40 -11.11 0.09
CA LEU A 101 9.50 -10.38 -0.81
C LEU A 101 8.46 -9.64 0.04
N ASP A 102 8.53 -8.31 0.09
CA ASP A 102 7.58 -7.44 0.79
C ASP A 102 6.49 -7.00 -0.19
N VAL A 103 5.32 -7.63 -0.11
CA VAL A 103 4.19 -7.46 -1.03
C VAL A 103 3.26 -6.36 -0.52
N GLY A 104 3.07 -5.33 -1.34
CA GLY A 104 2.38 -4.11 -0.89
C GLY A 104 3.28 -3.26 -0.01
N CYS A 105 4.55 -3.10 -0.38
CA CYS A 105 5.58 -2.48 0.47
C CYS A 105 5.35 -0.99 0.79
N GLY A 106 4.32 -0.36 0.21
CA GLY A 106 4.05 1.06 0.31
C GLY A 106 5.29 1.89 -0.07
N ILE A 107 5.61 2.86 0.78
CA ILE A 107 6.81 3.71 0.65
C ILE A 107 8.07 3.08 1.29
N GLY A 108 8.05 1.77 1.57
CA GLY A 108 9.23 0.98 1.90
C GLY A 108 9.69 1.02 3.36
N GLY A 109 8.90 1.52 4.32
CA GLY A 109 9.29 1.55 5.73
C GLY A 109 9.65 0.16 6.27
N THR A 110 8.77 -0.82 6.08
CA THR A 110 9.00 -2.22 6.48
C THR A 110 10.17 -2.84 5.71
N THR A 111 10.25 -2.60 4.40
CA THR A 111 11.37 -3.03 3.56
C THR A 111 12.73 -2.55 4.11
N ARG A 112 12.85 -1.26 4.44
CA ARG A 112 14.08 -0.69 5.03
C ARG A 112 14.36 -1.24 6.42
N TYR A 113 13.33 -1.39 7.24
CA TYR A 113 13.46 -1.94 8.60
C TYR A 113 14.05 -3.35 8.58
N LEU A 114 13.49 -4.25 7.76
CA LEU A 114 13.96 -5.63 7.63
C LEU A 114 15.42 -5.69 7.14
N ALA A 115 15.78 -4.87 6.16
CA ALA A 115 17.17 -4.80 5.68
C ALA A 115 18.12 -4.27 6.75
N ARG A 116 17.78 -3.17 7.42
CA ARG A 116 18.65 -2.50 8.40
C ARG A 116 18.84 -3.32 9.67
N GLU A 117 17.75 -3.85 10.24
CA GLU A 117 17.76 -4.51 11.54
C GLU A 117 18.09 -6.00 11.44
N LYS A 118 17.65 -6.67 10.36
CA LYS A 118 17.82 -8.12 10.17
C LYS A 118 18.77 -8.48 9.04
N ALA A 119 19.48 -7.52 8.45
CA ALA A 119 20.39 -7.73 7.31
C ALA A 119 19.72 -8.46 6.14
N CYS A 120 18.39 -8.38 6.02
CA CYS A 120 17.66 -9.08 4.98
C CYS A 120 17.98 -8.51 3.61
N ASN A 121 17.83 -9.37 2.60
CA ASN A 121 17.78 -8.96 1.20
C ASN A 121 16.32 -8.83 0.79
N VAL A 122 15.81 -7.61 0.75
CA VAL A 122 14.38 -7.34 0.62
C VAL A 122 14.06 -6.78 -0.76
N THR A 123 13.09 -7.41 -1.44
CA THR A 123 12.45 -6.88 -2.64
C THR A 123 11.07 -6.37 -2.25
N GLY A 124 10.85 -5.07 -2.30
CA GLY A 124 9.54 -4.46 -2.11
C GLY A 124 8.80 -4.34 -3.44
N ILE A 125 7.54 -4.79 -3.48
CA ILE A 125 6.66 -4.59 -4.63
C ILE A 125 5.41 -3.81 -4.23
N THR A 126 4.99 -2.89 -5.09
CA THR A 126 3.71 -2.18 -4.97
C THR A 126 3.16 -1.88 -6.37
N ILE A 127 1.84 -1.75 -6.50
CA ILE A 127 1.19 -1.38 -7.77
C ILE A 127 1.36 0.13 -8.09
N SER A 128 1.76 0.94 -7.11
CA SER A 128 1.90 2.40 -7.26
C SER A 128 3.32 2.80 -7.61
N GLY A 129 3.54 3.32 -8.82
CA GLY A 129 4.83 3.86 -9.26
C GLY A 129 5.30 5.06 -8.42
N GLN A 130 4.37 5.87 -7.89
CA GLN A 130 4.69 6.98 -6.99
C GLN A 130 5.24 6.47 -5.65
N GLN A 131 4.65 5.42 -5.07
CA GLN A 131 5.17 4.81 -3.84
C GLN A 131 6.56 4.21 -4.05
N VAL A 132 6.82 3.57 -5.20
CA VAL A 132 8.17 3.10 -5.57
C VAL A 132 9.15 4.27 -5.60
N LYS A 133 8.78 5.38 -6.25
CA LYS A 133 9.62 6.59 -6.31
C LYS A 133 9.93 7.13 -4.90
N MET A 134 8.93 7.23 -4.04
CA MET A 134 9.10 7.68 -2.65
C MET A 134 9.97 6.70 -1.84
N ALA A 135 9.74 5.40 -1.98
CA ALA A 135 10.51 4.36 -1.31
C ALA A 135 12.00 4.44 -1.67
N ARG A 136 12.31 4.67 -2.96
CA ARG A 136 13.68 4.90 -3.43
C ARG A 136 14.28 6.18 -2.84
N GLN A 137 13.53 7.28 -2.84
CA GLN A 137 14.00 8.55 -2.28
C GLN A 137 14.28 8.48 -0.77
N LEU A 138 13.38 7.86 0.00
CA LEU A 138 13.55 7.67 1.45
C LEU A 138 14.73 6.74 1.74
N THR A 139 14.85 5.64 0.99
CA THR A 139 16.00 4.73 1.08
C THR A 139 17.33 5.43 0.79
N ALA A 140 17.38 6.26 -0.26
CA ALA A 140 18.60 6.99 -0.61
C ALA A 140 19.00 8.00 0.48
N LYS A 141 18.04 8.58 1.21
CA LYS A 141 18.31 9.47 2.36
C LYS A 141 18.90 8.70 3.56
N GLU A 142 18.48 7.46 3.78
CA GLU A 142 19.01 6.62 4.86
C GLU A 142 20.37 5.98 4.53
N ALA A 143 20.64 5.73 3.24
CA ALA A 143 21.87 5.10 2.81
C ALA A 143 23.09 6.01 3.07
N ALA A 144 23.97 5.58 3.98
CA ALA A 144 25.17 6.32 4.39
C ALA A 144 26.14 6.68 3.24
N SER A 145 26.02 6.02 2.08
CA SER A 145 26.92 6.18 0.94
C SER A 145 26.34 6.99 -0.23
N GLY A 146 25.16 7.59 -0.10
CA GLY A 146 24.51 8.30 -1.22
C GLY A 146 24.17 7.39 -2.41
N GLY A 147 24.00 6.09 -2.15
CA GLY A 147 23.57 5.12 -3.17
C GLY A 147 22.18 5.49 -3.67
N GLN A 148 22.06 5.81 -4.95
CA GLN A 148 20.79 6.09 -5.59
C GLN A 148 20.29 4.83 -6.30
N ASP A 149 19.10 4.36 -5.93
CA ASP A 149 18.32 3.48 -6.79
C ASP A 149 17.73 4.33 -7.92
N THR A 150 18.47 4.46 -9.03
CA THR A 150 18.05 5.31 -10.17
C THR A 150 17.15 4.59 -11.16
N ASP A 151 17.11 3.25 -11.15
CA ASP A 151 16.52 2.44 -12.22
C ASP A 151 15.62 1.28 -11.75
N GLY A 152 15.53 1.02 -10.43
CA GLY A 152 14.80 -0.12 -9.89
C GLY A 152 15.50 -1.47 -10.02
N ALA A 153 16.65 -1.51 -10.69
CA ALA A 153 17.45 -2.71 -10.88
C ALA A 153 18.63 -2.77 -9.91
N THR A 154 19.11 -1.61 -9.46
CA THR A 154 20.30 -1.53 -8.59
C THR A 154 19.90 -1.58 -7.10
N PRO A 155 20.25 -2.65 -6.37
CA PRO A 155 19.94 -2.73 -4.94
C PRO A 155 20.73 -1.67 -4.15
N VAL A 156 20.08 -1.08 -3.14
CA VAL A 156 20.73 -0.15 -2.21
C VAL A 156 21.06 -0.87 -0.92
N LYS A 157 22.30 -0.69 -0.45
CA LYS A 157 22.76 -1.27 0.81
C LYS A 157 22.32 -0.39 1.99
N LEU A 158 21.69 -1.03 2.98
CA LEU A 158 21.33 -0.42 4.27
C LEU A 158 21.93 -1.29 5.37
N ASN A 159 22.98 -0.78 6.03
CA ASN A 159 23.84 -1.57 6.93
C ASN A 159 24.33 -2.87 6.24
N ASP A 160 23.97 -4.03 6.77
CA ASP A 160 24.33 -5.33 6.21
C ASP A 160 23.28 -5.88 5.23
N GLY A 161 22.10 -5.27 5.16
CA GLY A 161 21.02 -5.66 4.27
C GLY A 161 21.05 -4.92 2.94
N ILE A 162 20.20 -5.37 2.02
CA ILE A 162 19.99 -4.71 0.73
C ILE A 162 18.50 -4.60 0.42
N VAL A 163 18.10 -3.49 -0.20
CA VAL A 163 16.72 -3.24 -0.61
C VAL A 163 16.64 -2.93 -2.09
N ARG A 164 15.52 -3.29 -2.71
CA ARG A 164 15.15 -2.89 -4.07
C ARG A 164 13.63 -2.74 -4.15
N TYR A 165 13.14 -1.85 -5.01
CA TYR A 165 11.71 -1.58 -5.17
C TYR A 165 11.27 -1.69 -6.61
N MET A 166 10.10 -2.30 -6.82
CA MET A 166 9.55 -2.57 -8.15
C MET A 166 8.08 -2.20 -8.19
N GLU A 167 7.66 -1.57 -9.30
CA GLU A 167 6.25 -1.45 -9.60
C GLU A 167 5.78 -2.78 -10.18
N LEU A 168 5.05 -3.56 -9.37
CA LEU A 168 4.58 -4.89 -9.76
C LEU A 168 3.25 -5.20 -9.06
N ASP A 169 2.28 -5.61 -9.87
CA ASP A 169 1.01 -6.17 -9.40
C ASP A 169 1.27 -7.54 -8.73
N ALA A 170 0.81 -7.69 -7.48
CA ALA A 170 0.99 -8.91 -6.69
C ALA A 170 0.41 -10.15 -7.38
N GLU A 171 -0.64 -10.03 -8.20
CA GLU A 171 -1.19 -11.17 -8.94
C GLU A 171 -0.25 -11.66 -10.06
N LYS A 172 0.70 -10.83 -10.51
CA LYS A 172 1.71 -11.17 -11.52
C LYS A 172 3.02 -11.69 -10.93
N MET A 173 3.16 -11.70 -9.60
CA MET A 173 4.44 -12.02 -8.94
C MET A 173 4.91 -13.46 -9.22
N GLY A 174 3.97 -14.41 -9.36
CA GLY A 174 4.29 -15.83 -9.61
C GLY A 174 4.93 -16.09 -10.97
N ASP A 175 4.62 -15.27 -11.97
CA ASP A 175 5.21 -15.35 -13.32
C ASP A 175 6.47 -14.48 -13.45
N PHE A 176 6.58 -13.44 -12.62
CA PHE A 176 7.66 -12.48 -12.68
C PHE A 176 8.96 -13.00 -12.03
N PHE A 177 8.85 -13.65 -10.86
CA PHE A 177 9.99 -14.17 -10.13
C PHE A 177 10.22 -15.65 -10.40
N ASN A 178 11.47 -16.08 -10.26
CA ASN A 178 11.79 -17.50 -10.27
C ASN A 178 11.14 -18.21 -9.07
N LYS A 179 10.72 -19.46 -9.29
CA LYS A 179 10.20 -20.32 -8.21
C LYS A 179 11.25 -20.54 -7.13
N ALA A 180 10.81 -20.73 -5.89
CA ALA A 180 11.67 -21.01 -4.73
C ALA A 180 12.83 -20.00 -4.56
N THR A 181 12.51 -18.71 -4.59
CA THR A 181 13.49 -17.61 -4.50
C THR A 181 13.60 -17.02 -3.10
N PHE A 182 12.49 -16.96 -2.37
CA PHE A 182 12.40 -16.20 -1.11
C PHE A 182 12.36 -17.12 0.11
N ASP A 183 13.10 -16.73 1.16
CA ASP A 183 12.97 -17.36 2.47
C ASP A 183 11.68 -16.90 3.16
N ALA A 184 11.20 -15.69 2.85
CA ALA A 184 9.89 -15.22 3.28
C ALA A 184 9.16 -14.39 2.23
N VAL A 185 7.85 -14.56 2.18
CA VAL A 185 6.90 -13.63 1.54
C VAL A 185 6.20 -12.90 2.69
N TRP A 186 6.31 -11.59 2.71
CA TRP A 186 5.84 -10.71 3.77
C TRP A 186 4.72 -9.83 3.22
N ILE A 187 3.60 -9.74 3.94
CA ILE A 187 2.49 -8.86 3.59
C ILE A 187 1.89 -8.27 4.86
N SER A 188 1.88 -6.94 4.95
CA SER A 188 1.34 -6.18 6.09
C SER A 188 0.24 -5.25 5.59
N GLU A 189 -1.00 -5.59 5.91
CA GLU A 189 -2.22 -4.81 5.65
C GLU A 189 -2.41 -4.43 4.18
N ALA A 190 -1.99 -5.32 3.28
CA ALA A 190 -2.17 -5.16 1.85
C ALA A 190 -2.97 -6.31 1.20
N MET A 191 -3.14 -7.45 1.88
CA MET A 191 -3.86 -8.62 1.36
C MET A 191 -5.37 -8.38 1.31
N SER A 192 -5.92 -7.60 2.24
CA SER A 192 -7.31 -7.13 2.19
C SER A 192 -7.65 -6.41 0.88
N HIS A 193 -6.69 -5.69 0.29
CA HIS A 193 -6.83 -5.02 -1.01
C HIS A 193 -6.71 -5.96 -2.22
N LEU A 194 -6.26 -7.21 -2.05
CA LEU A 194 -6.09 -8.14 -3.17
C LEU A 194 -7.44 -8.75 -3.58
N PRO A 195 -7.83 -8.65 -4.86
CA PRO A 195 -9.06 -9.27 -5.35
C PRO A 195 -8.98 -10.80 -5.38
N ASP A 196 -7.92 -11.35 -5.98
CA ASP A 196 -7.72 -12.81 -6.05
C ASP A 196 -6.77 -13.30 -4.94
N LYS A 197 -7.35 -13.53 -3.76
CA LYS A 197 -6.64 -14.03 -2.57
C LYS A 197 -6.10 -15.44 -2.78
N GLU A 198 -6.84 -16.32 -3.46
CA GLU A 198 -6.38 -17.68 -3.76
C GLU A 198 -5.14 -17.68 -4.66
N LEU A 199 -5.13 -16.83 -5.69
CA LEU A 199 -3.96 -16.65 -6.55
C LEU A 199 -2.77 -16.11 -5.76
N PHE A 200 -3.00 -15.17 -4.83
CA PHE A 200 -1.92 -14.72 -3.94
C PHE A 200 -1.29 -15.88 -3.17
N PHE A 201 -2.09 -16.75 -2.53
CA PHE A 201 -1.56 -17.90 -1.80
C PHE A 201 -0.81 -18.88 -2.72
N ARG A 202 -1.33 -19.15 -3.93
CA ARG A 202 -0.63 -19.99 -4.93
C ARG A 202 0.73 -19.39 -5.34
N ASN A 203 0.74 -18.09 -5.64
CA ASN A 203 1.97 -17.38 -6.00
C ASN A 203 2.97 -17.38 -4.83
N ALA A 204 2.51 -17.10 -3.61
CA ALA A 204 3.36 -17.09 -2.43
C ALA A 204 4.00 -18.46 -2.20
N GLU A 205 3.24 -19.55 -2.26
CA GLU A 205 3.78 -20.91 -2.14
C GLU A 205 4.84 -21.20 -3.20
N THR A 206 4.55 -20.88 -4.46
CA THR A 206 5.47 -21.13 -5.58
C THR A 206 6.80 -20.36 -5.45
N LEU A 207 6.76 -19.17 -4.86
CA LEU A 207 7.93 -18.30 -4.70
C LEU A 207 8.75 -18.61 -3.45
N LEU A 208 8.17 -19.28 -2.45
CA LEU A 208 8.86 -19.67 -1.24
C LEU A 208 9.82 -20.84 -1.46
N LYS A 209 11.01 -20.75 -0.88
CA LYS A 209 11.91 -21.91 -0.74
C LYS A 209 11.28 -22.98 0.15
N SER A 210 11.78 -24.20 0.07
CA SER A 210 11.45 -25.24 1.04
C SER A 210 11.75 -24.76 2.46
N GLY A 211 10.74 -24.78 3.34
CA GLY A 211 10.84 -24.27 4.71
C GLY A 211 10.65 -22.75 4.85
N GLY A 212 10.44 -22.04 3.74
CA GLY A 212 10.15 -20.61 3.72
C GLY A 212 8.82 -20.26 4.40
N LYS A 213 8.65 -18.98 4.72
CA LYS A 213 7.53 -18.48 5.53
C LYS A 213 6.69 -17.46 4.79
N LEU A 214 5.37 -17.67 4.77
CA LEU A 214 4.43 -16.60 4.51
C LEU A 214 4.12 -15.89 5.83
N VAL A 215 4.40 -14.59 5.90
CA VAL A 215 4.23 -13.75 7.09
C VAL A 215 3.13 -12.73 6.80
N VAL A 216 2.07 -12.75 7.60
CA VAL A 216 0.83 -11.98 7.35
C VAL A 216 0.41 -11.23 8.61
N ALA A 217 0.18 -9.93 8.47
CA ALA A 217 -0.72 -9.16 9.33
C ALA A 217 -1.74 -8.48 8.42
N ASP A 218 -3.03 -8.58 8.72
CA ASP A 218 -4.07 -7.95 7.90
C ASP A 218 -5.36 -7.74 8.68
N TRP A 219 -6.34 -7.15 8.01
CA TRP A 219 -7.69 -6.93 8.48
C TRP A 219 -8.55 -8.13 8.09
N PHE A 220 -9.37 -8.57 9.04
CA PHE A 220 -10.26 -9.71 8.90
C PHE A 220 -11.64 -9.31 9.37
N LYS A 221 -12.68 -9.81 8.69
CA LYS A 221 -14.02 -9.77 9.27
C LYS A 221 -14.14 -10.88 10.33
N GLY A 222 -15.05 -10.68 11.29
CA GLY A 222 -15.38 -11.73 12.26
C GLY A 222 -15.99 -12.97 11.59
N GLU A 223 -15.81 -14.14 12.21
CA GLU A 223 -16.30 -15.42 11.69
C GLU A 223 -17.84 -15.47 11.61
N ASP A 224 -18.53 -14.95 12.63
CA ASP A 224 -19.97 -15.11 12.82
C ASP A 224 -20.68 -13.75 12.93
N LEU A 225 -20.41 -12.83 11.99
CA LEU A 225 -21.08 -11.53 11.96
C LEU A 225 -22.56 -11.68 11.58
N THR A 226 -23.45 -11.05 12.37
CA THR A 226 -24.85 -10.88 11.99
C THR A 226 -24.99 -9.97 10.78
N GLU A 227 -26.13 -10.02 10.08
CA GLU A 227 -26.41 -9.11 8.95
C GLU A 227 -26.30 -7.64 9.37
N THR A 228 -26.77 -7.30 10.58
CA THR A 228 -26.65 -5.95 11.14
C THR A 228 -25.19 -5.54 11.34
N GLN A 229 -24.33 -6.44 11.83
CA GLN A 229 -22.89 -6.16 11.97
C GLN A 229 -22.20 -6.09 10.62
N MET A 230 -22.57 -6.95 9.66
CA MET A 230 -22.06 -6.87 8.29
C MET A 230 -22.38 -5.51 7.66
N ASP A 231 -23.61 -5.02 7.82
CA ASP A 231 -24.07 -3.73 7.29
C ASP A 231 -23.38 -2.55 7.97
N ALA A 232 -23.16 -2.62 9.28
CA ALA A 232 -22.59 -1.53 10.06
C ALA A 232 -21.05 -1.47 9.97
N ASP A 233 -20.38 -2.61 9.95
CA ASP A 233 -18.94 -2.69 10.19
C ASP A 233 -18.13 -3.10 8.94
N ILE A 234 -18.74 -3.83 7.99
CA ILE A 234 -18.02 -4.42 6.84
C ILE A 234 -18.39 -3.73 5.51
N LYS A 235 -19.69 -3.62 5.20
CA LYS A 235 -20.14 -2.99 3.95
C LYS A 235 -19.69 -1.55 3.74
N PRO A 236 -19.44 -0.72 4.77
CA PRO A 236 -18.91 0.63 4.56
C PRO A 236 -17.46 0.66 4.09
N ILE A 237 -16.68 -0.38 4.37
CA ILE A 237 -15.25 -0.47 4.00
C ILE A 237 -15.02 -1.34 2.75
N GLU A 238 -15.91 -2.31 2.49
CA GLU A 238 -16.01 -3.00 1.21
C GLU A 238 -16.63 -2.07 0.17
N GLY A 239 -15.99 -1.87 -0.98
CA GLY A 239 -16.37 -0.84 -1.98
C GLY A 239 -17.68 -1.08 -2.75
N GLN A 240 -18.74 -1.61 -2.11
CA GLN A 240 -20.06 -1.87 -2.71
C GLN A 240 -21.17 -0.91 -2.22
N GLY A 241 -20.83 0.12 -1.44
CA GLY A 241 -21.80 0.93 -0.69
C GLY A 241 -22.35 2.21 -1.31
N SER A 242 -21.84 2.73 -2.44
CA SER A 242 -22.29 4.04 -2.96
C SER A 242 -22.88 3.97 -4.36
N SER A 243 -24.20 4.11 -4.46
CA SER A 243 -24.96 4.29 -5.71
C SER A 243 -24.91 5.73 -6.24
N CYS A 244 -23.87 6.51 -5.92
CA CYS A 244 -23.78 7.93 -6.27
C CYS A 244 -23.17 8.09 -7.68
N PRO A 245 -23.90 8.59 -8.70
CA PRO A 245 -23.45 8.52 -10.10
C PRO A 245 -22.41 9.58 -10.50
N THR A 246 -22.08 10.53 -9.62
CA THR A 246 -21.18 11.64 -9.91
C THR A 246 -20.57 12.16 -8.62
N VAL A 247 -19.28 11.92 -8.39
CA VAL A 247 -18.55 12.62 -7.33
C VAL A 247 -17.13 12.97 -7.73
N ASP A 248 -16.74 14.18 -7.34
CA ASP A 248 -15.42 14.77 -7.49
C ASP A 248 -14.33 13.89 -6.88
N ILE A 249 -13.10 14.01 -7.41
CA ILE A 249 -11.91 13.24 -6.99
C ILE A 249 -11.67 13.27 -5.47
N LEU A 250 -12.06 14.37 -4.78
CA LEU A 250 -11.90 14.51 -3.34
C LEU A 250 -12.91 13.68 -2.53
N LEU A 251 -14.05 13.33 -3.13
CA LEU A 251 -15.11 12.52 -2.52
C LEU A 251 -14.90 11.02 -2.73
N ILE A 252 -14.12 10.58 -3.72
CA ILE A 252 -13.72 9.16 -3.87
C ILE A 252 -13.03 8.66 -2.59
N VAL A 253 -12.21 9.50 -1.96
CA VAL A 253 -11.49 9.18 -0.71
C VAL A 253 -12.45 9.06 0.49
N LEU A 254 -13.64 9.68 0.42
CA LEU A 254 -14.61 9.76 1.52
C LEU A 254 -15.84 8.87 1.32
N GLU A 255 -16.25 8.58 0.08
CA GLU A 255 -17.50 7.88 -0.25
C GLU A 255 -17.33 6.42 -0.70
N ASP A 256 -16.12 6.00 -1.13
CA ASP A 256 -15.85 4.63 -1.60
C ASP A 256 -15.16 3.73 -0.54
N GLY A 257 -14.93 4.25 0.67
CA GLY A 257 -14.21 3.54 1.72
C GLY A 257 -12.75 3.22 1.35
N MET A 258 -12.20 2.13 1.90
CA MET A 258 -10.84 1.65 1.61
C MET A 258 -10.75 0.86 0.28
N LEU A 259 -11.83 0.83 -0.53
CA LEU A 259 -11.93 0.07 -1.79
C LEU A 259 -11.55 -1.42 -1.63
N LEU A 260 -11.92 -2.04 -0.50
CA LEU A 260 -11.59 -3.43 -0.24
C LEU A 260 -12.50 -4.34 -1.09
N PRO A 261 -11.92 -5.32 -1.83
CA PRO A 261 -12.64 -6.55 -2.16
C PRO A 261 -13.23 -7.19 -0.89
N SER A 262 -14.17 -8.12 -1.06
CA SER A 262 -14.79 -8.78 0.10
C SER A 262 -13.75 -9.29 1.09
N LEU A 263 -13.92 -8.86 2.34
CA LEU A 263 -13.07 -9.25 3.45
C LEU A 263 -13.35 -10.70 3.79
N CYS A 264 -12.25 -11.38 4.10
CA CYS A 264 -12.25 -12.77 4.51
C CYS A 264 -12.09 -12.86 6.02
N THR A 265 -12.50 -13.99 6.57
CA THR A 265 -12.21 -14.32 7.95
C THR A 265 -10.77 -14.83 8.08
N THR A 266 -10.27 -14.96 9.30
CA THR A 266 -8.98 -15.59 9.53
C THR A 266 -9.00 -17.06 9.12
N SER A 267 -10.12 -17.76 9.32
CA SER A 267 -10.28 -19.16 8.89
C SER A 267 -10.21 -19.32 7.37
N ASP A 268 -10.78 -18.40 6.60
CA ASP A 268 -10.66 -18.39 5.14
C ASP A 268 -9.19 -18.34 4.70
N TYR A 269 -8.38 -17.43 5.26
CA TYR A 269 -6.96 -17.33 4.91
C TYR A 269 -6.16 -18.58 5.31
N VAL A 270 -6.46 -19.16 6.46
CA VAL A 270 -5.86 -20.44 6.87
C VAL A 270 -6.22 -21.55 5.89
N GLN A 271 -7.47 -21.61 5.44
CA GLN A 271 -7.92 -22.60 4.46
C GLN A 271 -7.21 -22.41 3.11
N TYR A 272 -7.13 -21.19 2.58
CA TYR A 272 -6.42 -20.91 1.33
C TYR A 272 -4.94 -21.29 1.41
N ALA A 273 -4.27 -20.98 2.53
CA ALA A 273 -2.89 -21.40 2.76
C ALA A 273 -2.74 -22.93 2.76
N GLN A 274 -3.64 -23.65 3.43
CA GLN A 274 -3.61 -25.12 3.49
C GLN A 274 -3.87 -25.78 2.13
N GLN A 275 -4.76 -25.21 1.33
CA GLN A 275 -5.09 -25.74 -0.01
C GLN A 275 -3.88 -25.75 -0.95
N VAL A 276 -2.97 -24.79 -0.81
CA VAL A 276 -1.72 -24.73 -1.60
C VAL A 276 -0.56 -25.49 -0.96
N GLY A 277 -0.76 -26.10 0.22
CA GLY A 277 0.25 -26.92 0.90
C GLY A 277 1.07 -26.19 1.97
N LEU A 278 0.75 -24.92 2.26
CA LEU A 278 1.34 -24.22 3.40
C LEU A 278 0.78 -24.77 4.71
N LYS A 279 1.58 -24.69 5.77
CA LYS A 279 1.19 -25.12 7.12
C LYS A 279 1.20 -23.92 8.06
N VAL A 280 0.16 -23.84 8.89
CA VAL A 280 0.07 -22.83 9.95
C VAL A 280 1.19 -23.08 10.95
N PHE A 281 2.15 -22.15 11.01
CA PHE A 281 3.32 -22.27 11.87
C PHE A 281 3.03 -21.83 13.31
N ALA A 282 2.28 -20.73 13.47
CA ALA A 282 1.75 -20.24 14.72
C ALA A 282 0.25 -20.02 14.55
N LYS A 283 -0.55 -20.26 15.60
CA LYS A 283 -1.98 -19.93 15.55
C LYS A 283 -2.13 -18.42 15.28
N PRO A 284 -3.16 -18.00 14.52
CA PRO A 284 -3.46 -16.58 14.36
C PRO A 284 -3.57 -15.88 15.71
N ILE A 285 -2.97 -14.70 15.80
CA ILE A 285 -2.95 -13.87 17.00
C ILE A 285 -3.88 -12.70 16.73
N ASP A 286 -4.94 -12.57 17.52
CA ASP A 286 -5.80 -11.39 17.50
C ASP A 286 -5.09 -10.27 18.28
N ILE A 287 -4.83 -9.16 17.58
CA ILE A 287 -4.19 -7.95 18.11
C ILE A 287 -5.11 -6.72 17.98
N SER A 288 -6.42 -6.91 17.75
CA SER A 288 -7.37 -5.82 17.49
C SER A 288 -7.38 -4.77 18.61
N LYS A 289 -7.18 -5.19 19.87
CA LYS A 289 -7.10 -4.27 21.01
C LYS A 289 -5.85 -3.40 20.94
N GLU A 290 -4.70 -3.99 20.66
CA GLU A 290 -3.40 -3.33 20.66
C GLU A 290 -3.23 -2.39 19.46
N VAL A 291 -3.96 -2.62 18.36
CA VAL A 291 -3.92 -1.72 17.17
C VAL A 291 -4.95 -0.59 17.20
N SER A 292 -5.94 -0.67 18.08
CA SER A 292 -7.10 0.25 18.12
C SER A 292 -6.75 1.74 18.26
N LYS A 293 -5.59 2.07 18.86
CA LYS A 293 -5.12 3.46 19.06
C LYS A 293 -4.43 4.06 17.82
N THR A 294 -4.33 3.31 16.72
CA THR A 294 -3.74 3.84 15.48
C THR A 294 -4.56 5.02 14.92
N TRP A 295 -5.86 5.03 15.20
CA TRP A 295 -6.83 6.04 14.77
C TRP A 295 -7.03 7.13 15.81
#